data_AF-F2PX74-F1
#
_entry.id   AF-F2PX74-F1
#
_cell.length_a   1.000
_cell.length_b   1.000
_cell.length_c   1.000
_cell.angle_alpha   90.00
_cell.angle_beta   90.00
_cell.angle_gamma   90.00
#
_symmetry.space_group_name_H-M   'P 1'
#
loop_
_entity.id
_entity.type
_entity.pdbx_description
1 polymer ?
#
loop_
_entity_poly.entity_id
_entity_poly.type
_entity_poly.pdbx_seq_one_letter_code
_entity_poly.pdbx_strand_id
1 'polypeptide(L)'
;MISSGWRFRIIYCVDDLVDVTTYIIDCETLRCLQLIGPTKLLADDDSFRNTFAAAERYVGQLGPDNHTIIVDKNGDLVKFTSENVTMEIRYPKYTGTMDKHQVIRRSELTEVDRFDNFVDLVEYNSSDALQGNEHFVPFHRIVIDDVTENILGFTYKSLSGSSLYDYQGVFNFCWLKQMTDAVDELNLRYGVLHLDICPHNFLIDHTRNEVKLRDFSMVVKIGEQPTAPLTDVDSLIVWVYQTLTGDRQFVDKSLHQAAVSKIEEMAEWKLQRPIEDGFDISNYRKYLRDWSGTRRATQATSHSCEVPEPLSWPEYPEPQLPTSNRGYGPSGRTRAEAEEAGDYVTRWERPAQREMATSN
;
A
#
# COMPACT_ATOMS: atom_id res chain seq x y z
N MET A 1 8.17 13.41 -6.22
CA MET A 1 7.94 14.18 -4.96
C MET A 1 6.67 13.67 -4.32
N ILE A 2 6.79 13.14 -3.09
CA ILE A 2 5.63 12.66 -2.31
C ILE A 2 4.67 13.84 -2.12
N SER A 3 3.39 13.64 -2.47
CA SER A 3 2.36 14.66 -2.27
C SER A 3 2.24 15.01 -0.78
N SER A 4 2.08 16.29 -0.44
CA SER A 4 2.09 16.78 0.94
C SER A 4 1.05 16.08 1.84
N GLY A 5 -0.11 15.71 1.28
CA GLY A 5 -1.15 14.97 1.99
C GLY A 5 -0.79 13.53 2.37
N TRP A 6 0.32 13.00 1.83
CA TRP A 6 0.76 11.63 2.04
C TRP A 6 2.07 11.53 2.81
N ARG A 7 2.81 12.63 2.99
CA ARG A 7 4.15 12.64 3.62
C ARG A 7 4.24 11.91 4.96
N PHE A 8 3.21 11.97 5.80
CA PHE A 8 3.23 11.36 7.11
C PHE A 8 2.30 10.15 7.20
N ARG A 9 2.73 9.15 7.97
CA ARG A 9 1.94 7.97 8.32
C ARG A 9 1.98 7.73 9.81
N ILE A 10 0.83 7.35 10.38
CA ILE A 10 0.76 6.92 11.77
C ILE A 10 1.16 5.46 11.84
N ILE A 11 2.07 5.16 12.77
CA ILE A 11 2.46 3.79 13.11
C ILE A 11 1.49 3.28 14.19
N TYR A 12 1.35 4.05 15.27
CA TYR A 12 0.37 3.80 16.34
C TYR A 12 0.18 5.07 17.19
N CYS A 13 -0.86 5.08 18.03
CA CYS A 13 -1.09 6.13 19.00
C CYS A 13 -1.39 5.53 20.38
N VAL A 14 -1.05 6.28 21.43
CA VAL A 14 -1.41 6.01 22.81
C VAL A 14 -2.13 7.24 23.33
N ASP A 15 -3.39 7.07 23.73
CA ASP A 15 -4.26 8.15 24.20
C ASP A 15 -4.65 7.87 25.66
N ASP A 16 -4.35 8.81 26.56
CA ASP A 16 -4.73 8.74 27.97
C ASP A 16 -5.96 9.61 28.32
N LEU A 17 -6.67 10.09 27.29
CA LEU A 17 -7.84 10.98 27.32
C LEU A 17 -7.52 12.44 27.68
N VAL A 18 -6.27 12.76 28.03
CA VAL A 18 -5.79 14.12 28.28
C VAL A 18 -4.84 14.52 27.17
N ASP A 19 -3.77 13.75 27.00
CA ASP A 19 -2.78 13.88 25.96
C ASP A 19 -2.74 12.60 25.12
N VAL A 20 -2.42 12.78 23.84
CA VAL A 20 -2.13 11.69 22.92
C VAL A 20 -0.67 11.75 22.51
N THR A 21 -0.05 10.58 22.54
CA THR A 21 1.26 10.34 21.94
C THR A 21 1.05 9.60 20.63
N THR A 22 1.35 10.26 19.52
CA THR A 22 1.25 9.67 18.18
C THR A 22 2.63 9.40 17.63
N TYR A 23 2.88 8.15 17.22
CA TYR A 23 4.11 7.76 16.57
C TYR A 23 3.88 7.81 15.07
N ILE A 24 4.67 8.64 14.38
CA ILE A 24 4.55 8.87 12.96
C ILE A 24 5.86 8.55 12.25
N ILE A 25 5.78 8.20 10.97
CA ILE A 25 6.94 8.14 10.09
C ILE A 25 6.80 9.24 9.04
N ASP A 26 7.87 10.03 8.88
CA ASP A 26 8.02 10.95 7.76
C ASP A 26 8.46 10.13 6.54
N CYS A 27 7.54 9.81 5.63
CA CYS A 27 7.80 8.99 4.44
C CYS A 27 8.83 9.64 3.48
N GLU A 28 9.04 10.95 3.59
CA GLU A 28 10.12 11.63 2.87
C GLU A 28 11.48 11.15 3.39
N THR A 29 11.73 11.30 4.69
CA THR A 29 13.06 11.03 5.30
C THR A 29 13.19 9.65 5.92
N LEU A 30 12.10 8.87 5.96
CA LEU A 30 11.92 7.62 6.68
C LEU A 30 12.33 7.68 8.16
N ARG A 31 12.20 8.86 8.76
CA ARG A 31 12.44 9.08 10.20
C ARG A 31 11.18 8.76 10.99
N CYS A 32 11.32 7.95 12.03
CA CYS A 32 10.28 7.77 13.04
C CYS A 32 10.30 8.95 14.02
N LEU A 33 9.14 9.57 14.19
CA LEU A 33 8.93 10.73 15.04
C LEU A 33 7.82 10.44 16.05
N GLN A 34 7.83 11.19 17.13
CA GLN A 34 6.79 11.19 18.14
C GLN A 34 6.16 12.58 18.21
N LEU A 35 4.84 12.67 18.14
CA LEU A 35 4.09 13.89 18.36
C LEU A 35 3.28 13.75 19.65
N ILE A 36 3.45 14.69 20.57
CA ILE A 36 2.74 14.71 21.86
C ILE A 36 1.97 16.02 21.97
N GLY A 37 0.71 15.92 22.38
CA GLY A 37 -0.11 17.08 22.69
C GLY A 37 -1.53 16.65 23.09
N PRO A 38 -2.44 17.62 23.32
CA PRO A 38 -3.75 17.31 23.86
C PRO A 38 -4.59 16.43 22.93
N THR A 39 -5.24 15.41 23.48
CA THR A 39 -6.09 14.46 22.74
C THR A 39 -7.12 15.19 21.88
N LYS A 40 -7.80 16.18 22.46
CA LYS A 40 -8.82 17.00 21.77
C LYS A 40 -8.31 17.76 20.55
N LEU A 41 -7.00 18.00 20.48
CA LEU A 41 -6.38 18.67 19.35
C LEU A 41 -5.93 17.66 18.30
N LEU A 42 -5.20 16.62 18.72
CA LEU A 42 -4.45 15.75 17.81
C LEU A 42 -5.22 14.49 17.37
N ALA A 43 -6.11 13.97 18.22
CA ALA A 43 -6.92 12.78 17.98
C ALA A 43 -8.39 13.13 17.67
N ASP A 44 -8.61 14.01 16.70
CA ASP A 44 -9.96 14.28 16.17
C ASP A 44 -10.49 13.06 15.39
N ASP A 45 -11.78 12.77 15.55
CA ASP A 45 -12.37 11.42 15.59
C ASP A 45 -12.16 10.53 14.35
N ASP A 46 -11.70 11.04 13.20
CA ASP A 46 -11.68 10.21 11.97
C ASP A 46 -10.51 10.41 11.00
N SER A 47 -9.52 11.28 11.28
CA SER A 47 -8.48 11.52 10.25
C SER A 47 -7.09 11.95 10.69
N PHE A 48 -6.85 12.18 11.99
CA PHE A 48 -5.56 12.67 12.49
C PHE A 48 -4.99 13.87 11.71
N ARG A 49 -5.85 14.65 11.03
CA ARG A 49 -5.43 15.78 10.18
C ARG A 49 -4.62 16.79 10.96
N ASN A 50 -5.01 17.06 12.19
CA ASN A 50 -4.32 17.99 13.08
C ASN A 50 -2.94 17.46 13.50
N THR A 51 -2.80 16.15 13.68
CA THR A 51 -1.50 15.50 13.90
C THR A 51 -0.58 15.73 12.71
N PHE A 52 -1.05 15.47 11.49
CA PHE A 52 -0.24 15.69 10.29
C PHE A 52 0.11 17.15 10.06
N ALA A 53 -0.84 18.07 10.29
CA ALA A 53 -0.59 19.50 10.17
C ALA A 53 0.45 20.00 11.19
N ALA A 54 0.40 19.52 12.43
CA ALA A 54 1.39 19.84 13.45
C ALA A 54 2.77 19.28 13.09
N ALA A 55 2.84 18.02 12.62
CA ALA A 55 4.07 17.42 12.14
C ALA A 55 4.69 18.22 10.98
N GLU A 56 3.88 18.57 9.96
CA GLU A 56 4.32 19.36 8.81
C GLU A 56 4.86 20.74 9.22
N ARG A 57 4.20 21.40 10.19
CA ARG A 57 4.60 22.73 10.68
C ARG A 57 5.97 22.74 11.36
N TYR A 58 6.34 21.66 12.05
CA TYR A 58 7.50 21.66 12.94
C TYR A 58 8.63 20.72 12.51
N VAL A 59 8.39 19.72 11.64
CA VAL A 59 9.44 18.76 11.23
C VAL A 59 10.65 19.44 10.60
N GLY A 60 10.46 20.53 9.86
CA GLY A 60 11.56 21.29 9.24
C GLY A 60 12.46 22.02 10.23
N GLN A 61 12.01 22.17 11.49
CA GLN A 61 12.77 22.77 12.59
C GLN A 61 13.44 21.71 13.47
N LEU A 62 13.15 20.43 13.22
CA LEU A 62 13.66 19.30 13.97
C LEU A 62 15.14 19.07 13.61
N GLY A 63 16.03 19.20 14.59
CA GLY A 63 17.43 18.79 14.42
C GLY A 63 17.58 17.29 14.11
N PRO A 64 18.75 16.84 13.63
CA PRO A 64 19.00 15.44 13.30
C PRO A 64 18.86 14.50 14.49
N ASP A 65 19.16 14.98 15.71
CA ASP A 65 19.12 14.18 16.94
C ASP A 65 17.75 14.22 17.65
N ASN A 66 16.87 15.14 17.27
CA ASN A 66 15.55 15.28 17.85
C ASN A 66 14.57 14.36 17.15
N HIS A 67 13.66 13.74 17.89
CA HIS A 67 12.69 12.76 17.38
C HIS A 67 11.27 13.04 17.90
N THR A 68 11.12 13.84 18.95
CA THR A 68 9.82 14.16 19.54
C THR A 68 9.48 15.65 19.35
N ILE A 69 8.24 15.91 18.96
CA ILE A 69 7.61 17.22 18.84
C ILE A 69 6.52 17.30 19.91
N ILE A 70 6.58 18.32 20.76
CA ILE A 70 5.57 18.53 21.81
C ILE A 70 4.85 19.85 21.54
N VAL A 71 3.52 19.80 21.46
CA VAL A 71 2.67 20.97 21.21
C VAL A 71 1.70 21.21 22.37
N ASP A 72 1.30 22.46 22.56
CA ASP A 72 0.31 22.84 23.56
C ASP A 72 -1.14 22.71 23.04
N LYS A 73 -2.10 23.13 23.86
CA LYS A 73 -3.54 23.15 23.52
C LYS A 73 -3.93 24.01 22.32
N ASN A 74 -3.06 24.93 21.89
CA ASN A 74 -3.28 25.77 20.72
C ASN A 74 -2.54 25.21 19.49
N GLY A 75 -1.78 24.11 19.64
CA GLY A 75 -0.92 23.56 18.61
C GLY A 75 0.40 24.32 18.45
N ASP A 76 0.77 25.17 19.42
CA ASP A 76 2.04 25.87 19.42
C ASP A 76 3.15 24.99 20.00
N LEU A 77 4.34 25.08 19.40
CA LEU A 77 5.50 24.28 19.81
C LEU A 77 5.91 24.60 21.25
N VAL A 78 5.96 23.58 22.08
CA VAL A 78 6.50 23.65 23.45
C VAL A 78 8.00 23.36 23.44
N LYS A 79 8.40 22.22 22.88
CA LYS A 79 9.82 21.81 22.78
C LYS A 79 10.02 20.63 21.83
N PHE A 80 11.28 20.38 21.51
CA PHE A 80 11.75 19.12 20.93
C PHE A 80 12.50 18.29 21.99
N THR A 81 12.50 16.97 21.84
CA THR A 81 13.36 16.07 22.63
C THR A 81 14.07 15.06 21.73
N SER A 82 15.17 14.50 22.25
CA SER A 82 16.06 13.55 21.56
C SER A 82 15.71 12.09 21.83
N GLU A 83 14.52 11.79 22.36
CA GLU A 83 14.12 10.42 22.63
C GLU A 83 13.92 9.66 21.32
N ASN A 84 14.84 8.77 20.99
CA ASN A 84 14.77 8.00 19.75
C ASN A 84 13.67 6.94 19.86
N VAL A 85 12.52 7.24 19.26
CA VAL A 85 11.35 6.37 19.22
C VAL A 85 11.36 5.38 18.05
N THR A 86 12.49 5.25 17.34
CA THR A 86 12.56 4.39 16.18
C THR A 86 12.49 2.93 16.58
N MET A 87 11.51 2.22 16.05
CA MET A 87 11.33 0.78 16.26
C MET A 87 12.32 -0.02 15.40
N GLU A 88 12.76 -1.16 15.92
CA GLU A 88 13.47 -2.16 15.12
C GLU A 88 12.49 -2.74 14.08
N ILE A 89 12.86 -2.72 12.79
CA ILE A 89 12.15 -3.45 11.75
C ILE A 89 12.86 -4.78 11.53
N ARG A 90 12.16 -5.88 11.77
CA ARG A 90 12.68 -7.24 11.53
C ARG A 90 12.27 -7.71 10.15
N TYR A 91 13.29 -7.93 9.32
CA TYR A 91 13.12 -8.45 7.97
C TYR A 91 13.28 -9.97 7.96
N PRO A 92 12.44 -10.70 7.18
CA PRO A 92 12.60 -12.14 7.06
C PRO A 92 13.88 -12.48 6.29
N LYS A 93 14.49 -13.61 6.63
CA LYS A 93 15.69 -14.08 5.94
C LYS A 93 15.34 -14.61 4.55
N TYR A 94 16.12 -14.21 3.54
CA TYR A 94 16.00 -14.84 2.23
C TYR A 94 16.62 -16.24 2.25
N THR A 95 15.86 -17.24 1.81
CA THR A 95 16.28 -18.66 1.79
C THR A 95 16.42 -19.23 0.37
N GLY A 96 16.12 -18.43 -0.66
CA GLY A 96 16.20 -18.83 -2.06
C GLY A 96 17.61 -18.74 -2.65
N THR A 97 17.71 -18.94 -3.96
CA THR A 97 18.97 -18.85 -4.69
C THR A 97 19.38 -17.39 -4.89
N MET A 98 20.65 -17.07 -4.63
CA MET A 98 21.25 -15.74 -4.88
C MET A 98 21.53 -15.50 -6.37
N ASP A 99 20.56 -15.82 -7.22
CA ASP A 99 20.64 -15.59 -8.66
C ASP A 99 20.40 -14.10 -8.95
N LYS A 100 21.31 -13.48 -9.72
CA LYS A 100 21.26 -12.05 -10.07
C LYS A 100 20.02 -11.63 -10.88
N HIS A 101 19.28 -12.59 -11.43
CA HIS A 101 18.02 -12.35 -12.12
C HIS A 101 16.80 -12.43 -11.18
N GLN A 102 16.99 -12.87 -9.93
CA GLN A 102 15.93 -12.93 -8.91
C GLN A 102 16.16 -11.94 -7.78
N VAL A 103 17.42 -11.69 -7.41
CA VAL A 103 17.81 -10.92 -6.24
C VAL A 103 18.74 -9.78 -6.63
N ILE A 104 18.63 -8.65 -5.94
CA ILE A 104 19.53 -7.50 -6.04
C ILE A 104 19.85 -6.98 -4.64
N ARG A 105 21.09 -6.54 -4.41
CA ARG A 105 21.44 -5.91 -3.14
C ARG A 105 20.97 -4.47 -3.13
N ARG A 106 20.61 -3.96 -1.95
CA ARG A 106 20.18 -2.56 -1.80
C ARG A 106 21.24 -1.58 -2.31
N SER A 107 22.53 -1.83 -2.05
CA SER A 107 23.62 -0.98 -2.52
C SER A 107 23.76 -0.87 -4.05
N GLU A 108 23.13 -1.77 -4.81
CA GLU A 108 23.11 -1.76 -6.27
C GLU A 108 21.98 -0.90 -6.85
N LEU A 109 21.09 -0.36 -6.01
CA LEU A 109 19.98 0.50 -6.40
C LEU A 109 20.36 1.98 -6.25
N THR A 110 20.09 2.76 -7.30
CA THR A 110 20.18 4.23 -7.23
C THR A 110 18.78 4.82 -7.16
N GLU A 111 18.47 5.53 -6.06
CA GLU A 111 17.20 6.26 -5.92
C GLU A 111 17.14 7.45 -6.90
N VAL A 112 16.08 7.51 -7.71
CA VAL A 112 15.86 8.54 -8.72
C VAL A 112 14.75 9.51 -8.30
N ASP A 113 13.65 8.97 -7.73
CA ASP A 113 12.50 9.77 -7.26
C ASP A 113 11.75 9.00 -6.15
N ARG A 114 10.85 9.68 -5.46
CA ARG A 114 9.91 9.13 -4.47
C ARG A 114 8.50 9.42 -4.95
N PHE A 115 7.74 8.36 -5.21
CA PHE A 115 6.40 8.47 -5.80
C PHE A 115 5.29 8.42 -4.76
N ASP A 116 5.42 7.55 -3.78
CA ASP A 116 4.40 7.34 -2.76
C ASP A 116 5.08 6.91 -1.45
N ASN A 117 4.26 6.70 -0.43
CA ASN A 117 4.72 6.21 0.85
C ASN A 117 5.38 4.85 0.70
N PHE A 118 6.65 4.79 1.09
CA PHE A 118 7.47 3.58 1.00
C PHE A 118 7.66 3.05 -0.44
N VAL A 119 7.43 3.89 -1.46
CA VAL A 119 7.64 3.53 -2.87
C VAL A 119 8.60 4.51 -3.52
N ASP A 120 9.78 3.98 -3.83
CA ASP A 120 10.86 4.71 -4.48
C ASP A 120 11.00 4.28 -5.93
N LEU A 121 11.28 5.25 -6.80
CA LEU A 121 11.78 4.98 -8.15
C LEU A 121 13.28 4.77 -8.05
N VAL A 122 13.73 3.61 -8.51
CA VAL A 122 15.15 3.25 -8.53
C VAL A 122 15.61 2.89 -9.93
N GLU A 123 16.87 3.18 -10.22
CA GLU A 123 17.59 2.73 -11.40
C GLU A 123 18.69 1.74 -10.98
N TYR A 124 18.89 0.71 -11.81
CA TYR A 124 19.97 -0.24 -11.69
C TYR A 124 20.22 -0.92 -13.04
N ASN A 125 21.45 -1.41 -13.23
CA ASN A 125 21.82 -2.11 -14.46
C ASN A 125 21.15 -3.49 -14.50
N SER A 126 20.20 -3.68 -15.40
CA SER A 126 19.61 -4.99 -15.66
C SER A 126 19.53 -5.27 -17.15
N SER A 127 20.15 -6.37 -17.57
CA SER A 127 20.02 -6.91 -18.93
C SER A 127 18.72 -7.68 -19.15
N ASP A 128 18.07 -8.13 -18.07
CA ASP A 128 17.02 -9.14 -18.14
C ASP A 128 15.86 -8.81 -17.19
N ALA A 129 14.73 -8.40 -17.76
CA ALA A 129 13.48 -8.33 -17.02
C ALA A 129 12.84 -9.71 -16.91
N LEU A 130 12.29 -10.05 -15.74
CA LEU A 130 11.43 -11.22 -15.62
C LEU A 130 10.23 -11.04 -16.56
N GLN A 131 9.80 -12.14 -17.20
CA GLN A 131 8.58 -12.12 -18.00
C GLN A 131 7.40 -11.77 -17.08
N GLY A 132 6.74 -10.65 -17.38
CA GLY A 132 5.52 -10.24 -16.70
C GLY A 132 4.31 -11.08 -17.10
N ASN A 133 3.26 -11.00 -16.30
CA ASN A 133 1.91 -11.38 -16.70
C ASN A 133 1.25 -10.18 -17.45
N GLU A 134 0.31 -10.48 -18.36
CA GLU A 134 -0.53 -9.50 -19.05
C GLU A 134 -1.38 -8.65 -18.08
N HIS A 135 -1.81 -9.21 -16.94
CA HIS A 135 -2.76 -8.55 -16.02
C HIS A 135 -2.11 -7.88 -14.80
N PHE A 136 -0.88 -8.24 -14.46
CA PHE A 136 -0.19 -7.76 -13.26
C PHE A 136 1.05 -6.96 -13.59
N VAL A 137 1.40 -6.01 -12.73
CA VAL A 137 2.67 -5.28 -12.84
C VAL A 137 3.82 -6.27 -12.62
N PRO A 138 4.78 -6.38 -13.54
CA PRO A 138 5.82 -7.40 -13.46
C PRO A 138 6.75 -7.13 -12.28
N PHE A 139 6.73 -8.07 -11.34
CA PHE A 139 7.78 -8.25 -10.36
C PHE A 139 9.14 -8.39 -11.07
N HIS A 140 10.19 -7.79 -10.52
CA HIS A 140 11.50 -7.80 -11.15
C HIS A 140 12.60 -8.41 -10.26
N ARG A 141 12.81 -7.91 -9.03
CA ARG A 141 13.81 -8.47 -8.10
C ARG A 141 13.37 -8.39 -6.64
N ILE A 142 13.81 -9.35 -5.85
CA ILE A 142 13.83 -9.27 -4.39
C ILE A 142 15.01 -8.37 -4.01
N VAL A 143 14.77 -7.37 -3.16
CA VAL A 143 15.83 -6.51 -2.61
C VAL A 143 16.28 -7.10 -1.29
N ILE A 144 17.58 -7.36 -1.17
CA ILE A 144 18.18 -7.89 0.06
C ILE A 144 19.14 -6.89 0.71
N ASP A 145 19.26 -7.01 2.03
CA ASP A 145 20.23 -6.28 2.82
C ASP A 145 21.64 -6.78 2.54
N ASP A 146 22.57 -5.83 2.37
CA ASP A 146 23.96 -6.13 2.05
C ASP A 146 24.68 -6.96 3.12
N VAL A 147 24.27 -6.82 4.39
CA VAL A 147 24.95 -7.41 5.56
C VAL A 147 24.28 -8.70 6.01
N THR A 148 22.96 -8.68 6.15
CA THR A 148 22.18 -9.77 6.74
C THR A 148 21.55 -10.71 5.71
N GLU A 149 21.49 -10.29 4.44
CA GLU A 149 20.77 -10.98 3.36
C GLU A 149 19.28 -11.17 3.67
N ASN A 150 18.74 -10.37 4.59
CA ASN A 150 17.31 -10.30 4.85
C ASN A 150 16.59 -9.57 3.71
N ILE A 151 15.34 -9.96 3.46
CA ILE A 151 14.49 -9.37 2.42
C ILE A 151 14.05 -7.99 2.88
N LEU A 152 14.57 -6.95 2.25
CA LEU A 152 14.22 -5.56 2.53
C LEU A 152 12.97 -5.09 1.78
N GLY A 153 12.69 -5.71 0.64
CA GLY A 153 11.56 -5.37 -0.22
C GLY A 153 11.68 -6.03 -1.58
N PHE A 154 11.06 -5.41 -2.58
CA PHE A 154 11.14 -5.87 -3.97
C PHE A 154 11.05 -4.69 -4.94
N THR A 155 11.48 -4.93 -6.18
CA THR A 155 11.32 -4.01 -7.29
C THR A 155 10.32 -4.57 -8.29
N TYR A 156 9.59 -3.66 -8.95
CA TYR A 156 8.74 -3.97 -10.10
C TYR A 156 9.01 -2.94 -11.19
N LYS A 157 8.70 -3.29 -12.44
CA LYS A 157 8.97 -2.37 -13.56
C LYS A 157 8.11 -1.11 -13.43
N SER A 158 8.75 0.05 -13.49
CA SER A 158 8.04 1.33 -13.63
C SER A 158 7.23 1.34 -14.93
N LEU A 159 5.93 1.64 -14.81
CA LEU A 159 5.05 1.89 -15.94
C LEU A 159 4.91 3.40 -16.09
N SER A 160 4.94 3.89 -17.33
CA SER A 160 4.97 5.32 -17.63
C SER A 160 3.63 6.04 -17.50
N GLY A 161 2.57 5.36 -17.08
CA GLY A 161 1.26 5.99 -16.89
C GLY A 161 0.86 6.13 -15.43
N SER A 162 -0.33 6.69 -15.20
CA SER A 162 -0.82 7.02 -13.88
C SER A 162 -1.65 5.88 -13.26
N SER A 163 -1.91 5.99 -11.97
CA SER A 163 -2.99 5.20 -11.37
C SER A 163 -4.33 5.55 -12.01
N LEU A 164 -5.27 4.60 -11.98
CA LEU A 164 -6.65 4.84 -12.42
C LEU A 164 -7.37 5.87 -11.55
N TYR A 165 -6.95 6.00 -10.28
CA TYR A 165 -7.46 7.00 -9.34
C TYR A 165 -7.14 8.44 -9.79
N ASP A 166 -5.89 8.68 -10.17
CA ASP A 166 -5.42 10.02 -10.55
C ASP A 166 -5.87 10.41 -11.96
N TYR A 167 -6.14 9.41 -12.81
CA TYR A 167 -6.50 9.62 -14.20
C TYR A 167 -7.96 10.09 -14.38
N GLN A 168 -8.12 11.31 -14.92
CA GLN A 168 -9.43 11.95 -15.15
C GLN A 168 -9.94 11.86 -16.60
N GLY A 169 -9.18 11.20 -17.50
CA GLY A 169 -9.55 11.11 -18.91
C GLY A 169 -10.57 10.01 -19.20
N VAL A 170 -10.73 9.66 -20.48
CA VAL A 170 -11.72 8.66 -20.93
C VAL A 170 -11.47 7.31 -20.28
N PHE A 171 -12.51 6.71 -19.70
CA PHE A 171 -12.46 5.35 -19.17
C PHE A 171 -12.77 4.34 -20.27
N ASN A 172 -11.75 3.58 -20.71
CA ASN A 172 -11.91 2.64 -21.81
C ASN A 172 -12.63 1.35 -21.39
N PHE A 173 -13.47 0.81 -22.26
CA PHE A 173 -14.20 -0.44 -22.00
C PHE A 173 -13.25 -1.64 -21.96
N CYS A 174 -12.15 -1.61 -22.71
CA CYS A 174 -11.10 -2.63 -22.62
C CYS A 174 -10.48 -2.73 -21.22
N TRP A 175 -10.35 -1.61 -20.50
CA TRP A 175 -9.79 -1.60 -19.14
C TRP A 175 -10.71 -2.32 -18.18
N LEU A 176 -12.04 -2.17 -18.32
CA LEU A 176 -12.99 -2.93 -17.51
C LEU A 176 -12.76 -4.44 -17.66
N LYS A 177 -12.56 -4.92 -18.89
CA LYS A 177 -12.28 -6.34 -19.16
C LYS A 177 -10.97 -6.80 -18.54
N GLN A 178 -9.91 -6.03 -18.73
CA GLN A 178 -8.60 -6.37 -18.17
C GLN A 178 -8.61 -6.41 -16.64
N MET A 179 -9.36 -5.52 -15.98
CA MET A 179 -9.54 -5.56 -14.53
C MET A 179 -10.34 -6.78 -14.06
N THR A 180 -11.42 -7.14 -14.75
CA THR A 180 -12.19 -8.35 -14.42
C THR A 180 -11.38 -9.62 -14.68
N ASP A 181 -10.59 -9.66 -15.76
CA ASP A 181 -9.71 -10.78 -16.09
C ASP A 181 -8.62 -10.95 -15.01
N ALA A 182 -8.04 -9.84 -14.51
CA ALA A 182 -7.08 -9.87 -13.40
C ALA A 182 -7.70 -10.46 -12.12
N VAL A 183 -8.92 -10.07 -11.77
CA VAL A 183 -9.65 -10.59 -10.61
C VAL A 183 -9.97 -12.08 -10.78
N ASP A 184 -10.37 -12.48 -11.99
CA ASP A 184 -10.66 -13.89 -12.29
C ASP A 184 -9.41 -14.76 -12.25
N GLU A 185 -8.28 -14.25 -12.74
CA GLU A 185 -7.03 -14.98 -12.68
C GLU A 185 -6.61 -15.23 -11.22
N LEU A 186 -6.75 -14.25 -10.33
CA LEU A 186 -6.50 -14.44 -8.90
C LEU A 186 -7.49 -15.43 -8.27
N ASN A 187 -8.79 -15.19 -8.46
CA ASN A 187 -9.83 -15.92 -7.73
C ASN A 187 -10.05 -17.34 -8.26
N LEU A 188 -10.07 -17.50 -9.58
CA LEU A 188 -10.50 -18.74 -10.25
C LEU A 188 -9.34 -19.59 -10.76
N ARG A 189 -8.18 -18.99 -11.06
CA ARG A 189 -6.99 -19.74 -11.50
C ARG A 189 -6.06 -20.01 -10.33
N TYR A 190 -5.72 -18.98 -9.55
CA TYR A 190 -4.72 -19.05 -8.47
C TYR A 190 -5.29 -19.34 -7.08
N GLY A 191 -6.60 -19.18 -6.88
CA GLY A 191 -7.27 -19.51 -5.62
C GLY A 191 -6.98 -18.53 -4.49
N VAL A 192 -6.71 -17.27 -4.82
CA VAL A 192 -6.39 -16.20 -3.87
C VAL A 192 -7.28 -14.98 -4.06
N LEU A 193 -7.56 -14.26 -2.98
CA LEU A 193 -8.21 -12.95 -2.98
C LEU A 193 -7.15 -11.87 -2.82
N HIS A 194 -7.28 -10.76 -3.54
CA HIS A 194 -6.44 -9.58 -3.41
C HIS A 194 -6.79 -8.74 -2.17
N LEU A 195 -8.08 -8.63 -1.83
CA LEU A 195 -8.64 -7.85 -0.72
C LEU A 195 -8.43 -6.32 -0.76
N ASP A 196 -7.67 -5.82 -1.72
CA ASP A 196 -7.34 -4.40 -1.87
C ASP A 196 -7.63 -3.86 -3.27
N ILE A 197 -8.61 -4.44 -3.96
CA ILE A 197 -9.09 -3.93 -5.24
C ILE A 197 -9.58 -2.49 -5.06
N CYS A 198 -8.89 -1.54 -5.71
CA CYS A 198 -9.24 -0.12 -5.75
C CYS A 198 -8.53 0.60 -6.90
N PRO A 199 -8.99 1.80 -7.32
CA PRO A 199 -8.41 2.54 -8.44
C PRO A 199 -6.92 2.91 -8.25
N HIS A 200 -6.44 3.01 -7.01
CA HIS A 200 -5.01 3.28 -6.72
C HIS A 200 -4.09 2.11 -7.10
N ASN A 201 -4.63 0.90 -7.15
CA ASN A 201 -3.89 -0.33 -7.41
C ASN A 201 -3.97 -0.76 -8.88
N PHE A 202 -4.67 -0.01 -9.72
CA PHE A 202 -4.67 -0.20 -11.17
C PHE A 202 -3.81 0.86 -11.84
N LEU A 203 -2.71 0.44 -12.49
CA LEU A 203 -1.82 1.30 -13.26
C LEU A 203 -2.17 1.24 -14.73
N ILE A 204 -2.30 2.40 -15.37
CA ILE A 204 -2.60 2.53 -16.79
C ILE A 204 -1.27 2.59 -17.56
N ASP A 205 -1.11 1.78 -18.60
CA ASP A 205 -0.11 2.01 -19.66
C ASP A 205 -0.82 2.66 -20.85
N HIS A 206 -0.73 4.00 -20.93
CA HIS A 206 -1.36 4.77 -22.01
C HIS A 206 -0.81 4.41 -23.39
N THR A 207 0.43 3.92 -23.48
CA THR A 207 1.07 3.57 -24.76
C THR A 207 0.45 2.31 -25.34
N ARG A 208 0.12 1.36 -24.47
CA ARG A 208 -0.48 0.07 -24.84
C ARG A 208 -2.00 0.04 -24.71
N ASN A 209 -2.60 1.07 -24.13
CA ASN A 209 -4.00 1.09 -23.72
C ASN A 209 -4.34 -0.10 -22.79
N GLU A 210 -3.46 -0.38 -21.85
CA GLU A 210 -3.56 -1.48 -20.88
C GLU A 210 -3.77 -0.94 -19.46
N VAL A 211 -4.37 -1.75 -18.60
CA VAL A 211 -4.42 -1.55 -17.15
C VAL A 211 -3.89 -2.80 -16.45
N LYS A 212 -3.04 -2.61 -15.44
CA LYS A 212 -2.41 -3.68 -14.68
C LYS A 212 -2.63 -3.49 -13.18
N LEU A 213 -2.90 -4.59 -12.48
CA LEU A 213 -3.08 -4.62 -11.03
C LEU A 213 -1.72 -4.72 -10.31
N ARG A 214 -1.59 -4.02 -9.19
CA ARG A 214 -0.42 -4.01 -8.29
C ARG A 214 -0.84 -4.12 -6.82
N ASP A 215 0.16 -4.21 -5.95
CA ASP A 215 0.04 -4.21 -4.49
C ASP A 215 -0.68 -5.42 -3.91
N PHE A 216 0.04 -6.53 -3.84
CA PHE A 216 -0.46 -7.81 -3.34
C PHE A 216 -0.29 -7.97 -1.82
N SER A 217 -0.13 -6.88 -1.06
CA SER A 217 0.18 -6.91 0.38
C SER A 217 -0.93 -7.53 1.25
N MET A 218 -2.17 -7.49 0.77
CA MET A 218 -3.36 -8.00 1.48
C MET A 218 -3.85 -9.35 0.94
N VAL A 219 -3.07 -10.00 0.07
CA VAL A 219 -3.51 -11.25 -0.56
C VAL A 219 -3.70 -12.36 0.49
N VAL A 220 -4.80 -13.09 0.37
CA VAL A 220 -5.07 -14.30 1.17
C VAL A 220 -5.50 -15.45 0.26
N LYS A 221 -5.25 -16.69 0.67
CA LYS A 221 -5.86 -17.84 -0.01
C LYS A 221 -7.33 -17.94 0.34
N ILE A 222 -8.13 -18.28 -0.67
CA ILE A 222 -9.55 -18.55 -0.47
C ILE A 222 -9.69 -19.73 0.52
N GLY A 223 -10.56 -19.57 1.51
CA GLY A 223 -10.85 -20.61 2.51
C GLY A 223 -9.85 -20.74 3.67
N GLU A 224 -8.71 -20.04 3.66
CA GLU A 224 -7.80 -20.01 4.83
C GLU A 224 -8.27 -19.03 5.92
N GLN A 225 -8.99 -17.97 5.54
CA GLN A 225 -9.54 -16.97 6.45
C GLN A 225 -11.06 -16.80 6.26
N PRO A 226 -11.79 -16.31 7.27
CA PRO A 226 -13.23 -16.04 7.18
C PRO A 226 -13.52 -14.75 6.36
N THR A 227 -12.93 -14.64 5.17
CA THR A 227 -13.15 -13.56 4.23
C THR A 227 -14.25 -13.96 3.25
N ALA A 228 -15.14 -13.02 2.91
CA ALA A 228 -16.18 -13.29 1.94
C ALA A 228 -15.53 -13.56 0.56
N PRO A 229 -15.86 -14.67 -0.12
CA PRO A 229 -15.17 -15.08 -1.35
C PRO A 229 -15.43 -14.11 -2.53
N LEU A 230 -16.46 -13.28 -2.43
CA LEU A 230 -16.84 -12.28 -3.43
C LEU A 230 -16.26 -10.88 -3.15
N THR A 231 -15.43 -10.70 -2.12
CA THR A 231 -14.95 -9.37 -1.70
C THR A 231 -14.28 -8.59 -2.84
N ASP A 232 -13.46 -9.24 -3.67
CA ASP A 232 -12.82 -8.58 -4.81
C ASP A 232 -13.80 -8.23 -5.93
N VAL A 233 -14.77 -9.11 -6.18
CA VAL A 233 -15.84 -8.91 -7.18
C VAL A 233 -16.69 -7.71 -6.80
N ASP A 234 -17.15 -7.69 -5.54
CA ASP A 234 -17.98 -6.63 -5.00
C ASP A 234 -17.22 -5.29 -4.98
N SER A 235 -15.94 -5.31 -4.57
CA SER A 235 -15.10 -4.13 -4.57
C SER A 235 -14.88 -3.56 -5.96
N LEU A 236 -14.65 -4.41 -6.97
CA LEU A 236 -14.47 -3.92 -8.35
C LEU A 236 -15.73 -3.22 -8.87
N ILE A 237 -16.92 -3.77 -8.62
CA ILE A 237 -18.19 -3.17 -9.03
C ILE A 237 -18.38 -1.79 -8.40
N VAL A 238 -18.19 -1.70 -7.08
CA VAL A 238 -18.31 -0.43 -6.34
C VAL A 238 -17.32 0.58 -6.92
N TRP A 239 -16.05 0.21 -7.08
CA TRP A 239 -15.04 1.14 -7.57
C TRP A 239 -15.26 1.59 -9.00
N VAL A 240 -15.73 0.73 -9.91
CA VAL A 240 -16.09 1.15 -11.27
C VAL A 240 -17.24 2.15 -11.22
N TYR A 241 -18.27 1.90 -10.41
CA TYR A 241 -19.35 2.87 -10.19
C TYR A 241 -18.81 4.22 -9.69
N GLN A 242 -18.00 4.22 -8.63
CA GLN A 242 -17.47 5.46 -8.05
C GLN A 242 -16.53 6.20 -9.02
N THR A 243 -15.72 5.47 -9.78
CA THR A 243 -14.79 6.03 -10.77
C THR A 243 -15.54 6.73 -11.90
N LEU A 244 -16.66 6.16 -12.35
CA LEU A 244 -17.45 6.71 -13.45
C LEU A 244 -18.41 7.83 -13.02
N THR A 245 -18.98 7.73 -11.81
CA THR A 245 -20.01 8.66 -11.31
C THR A 245 -19.48 9.74 -10.37
N GLY A 246 -18.26 9.60 -9.85
CA GLY A 246 -17.71 10.47 -8.82
C GLY A 246 -18.38 10.34 -7.45
N ASP A 247 -19.29 9.39 -7.27
CA ASP A 247 -20.02 9.19 -6.02
C ASP A 247 -19.11 8.58 -4.94
N ARG A 248 -18.88 9.33 -3.86
CA ARG A 248 -18.00 8.94 -2.74
C ARG A 248 -18.74 8.38 -1.54
N GLN A 249 -20.03 8.03 -1.66
CA GLN A 249 -20.81 7.46 -0.56
C GLN A 249 -20.30 6.08 -0.08
N PHE A 250 -19.52 5.38 -0.91
CA PHE A 250 -19.06 4.01 -0.64
C PHE A 250 -17.53 3.91 -0.54
N VAL A 251 -16.85 4.96 -0.06
CA VAL A 251 -15.38 4.95 0.08
C VAL A 251 -14.91 3.92 1.12
N ASP A 252 -15.74 3.60 2.12
CA ASP A 252 -15.42 2.56 3.09
C ASP A 252 -15.68 1.16 2.49
N LYS A 253 -14.59 0.40 2.35
CA LYS A 253 -14.60 -0.98 1.84
C LYS A 253 -15.45 -1.93 2.69
N SER A 254 -15.59 -1.65 3.99
CA SER A 254 -16.43 -2.44 4.89
C SER A 254 -17.90 -2.46 4.47
N LEU A 255 -18.33 -1.45 3.70
CA LEU A 255 -19.70 -1.27 3.24
C LEU A 255 -19.94 -1.83 1.82
N HIS A 256 -18.89 -2.28 1.12
CA HIS A 256 -18.99 -2.67 -0.29
C HIS A 256 -20.01 -3.79 -0.52
N GLN A 257 -20.00 -4.82 0.31
CA GLN A 257 -20.93 -5.94 0.19
C GLN A 257 -22.40 -5.48 0.27
N ALA A 258 -22.71 -4.53 1.15
CA ALA A 258 -24.05 -3.96 1.28
C ALA A 258 -24.37 -2.92 0.19
N ALA A 259 -23.34 -2.31 -0.42
CA ALA A 259 -23.48 -1.30 -1.46
C ALA A 259 -23.75 -1.90 -2.84
N VAL A 260 -23.16 -3.07 -3.17
CA VAL A 260 -23.25 -3.67 -4.51
C VAL A 260 -24.69 -3.89 -4.95
N SER A 261 -25.54 -4.49 -4.11
CA SER A 261 -26.95 -4.71 -4.48
C SER A 261 -27.66 -3.40 -4.81
N LYS A 262 -27.40 -2.34 -4.05
CA LYS A 262 -27.97 -1.01 -4.31
C LYS A 262 -27.49 -0.46 -5.65
N ILE A 263 -26.19 -0.55 -5.94
CA ILE A 263 -25.57 -0.06 -7.18
C ILE A 263 -26.10 -0.83 -8.41
N GLU A 264 -26.28 -2.15 -8.28
CA GLU A 264 -26.81 -2.99 -9.35
C GLU A 264 -28.28 -2.66 -9.67
N GLU A 265 -29.08 -2.37 -8.63
CA GLU A 265 -30.50 -2.00 -8.72
C GLU A 265 -30.77 -0.56 -9.20
N MET A 266 -29.77 0.33 -9.13
CA MET A 266 -29.92 1.73 -9.57
C MET A 266 -30.38 1.81 -11.03
N ALA A 267 -31.42 2.61 -11.31
CA ALA A 267 -31.93 2.74 -12.67
C ALA A 267 -30.88 3.35 -13.63
N GLU A 268 -30.13 4.35 -13.17
CA GLU A 268 -29.19 5.12 -13.98
C GLU A 268 -27.90 5.42 -13.19
N TRP A 269 -26.76 5.46 -13.88
CA TRP A 269 -25.48 5.94 -13.33
C TRP A 269 -25.16 7.29 -13.96
N LYS A 270 -25.26 8.37 -13.17
CA LYS A 270 -24.94 9.72 -13.64
C LYS A 270 -23.43 9.87 -13.76
N LEU A 271 -22.93 9.83 -14.99
CA LEU A 271 -21.49 9.92 -15.26
C LEU A 271 -20.94 11.31 -14.93
N GLN A 272 -19.80 11.33 -14.24
CA GLN A 272 -18.94 12.50 -14.08
C GLN A 272 -17.66 12.39 -14.91
N ARG A 273 -17.40 11.21 -15.47
CA ARG A 273 -16.22 10.89 -16.26
C ARG A 273 -16.62 10.39 -17.65
N PRO A 274 -15.95 10.82 -18.73
CA PRO A 274 -16.25 10.33 -20.06
C PRO A 274 -15.89 8.84 -20.21
N ILE A 275 -16.68 8.12 -20.99
CA ILE A 275 -16.46 6.73 -21.40
C ILE A 275 -16.08 6.66 -22.88
N GLU A 276 -15.56 5.52 -23.32
CA GLU A 276 -15.09 5.29 -24.69
C GLU A 276 -16.16 5.58 -25.74
N ASP A 277 -15.76 6.26 -26.83
CA ASP A 277 -16.64 6.55 -27.96
C ASP A 277 -17.22 5.24 -28.55
N GLY A 278 -18.52 5.23 -28.81
CA GLY A 278 -19.23 4.04 -29.30
C GLY A 278 -19.71 3.08 -28.21
N PHE A 279 -19.43 3.37 -26.93
CA PHE A 279 -20.01 2.67 -25.79
C PHE A 279 -20.99 3.56 -25.02
N ASP A 280 -21.99 2.91 -24.43
CA ASP A 280 -22.91 3.50 -23.47
C ASP A 280 -22.71 2.87 -22.09
N ILE A 281 -23.13 3.57 -21.03
CA ILE A 281 -23.05 3.06 -19.66
C ILE A 281 -23.80 1.73 -19.49
N SER A 282 -24.84 1.48 -20.29
CA SER A 282 -25.53 0.20 -20.33
C SER A 282 -24.61 -0.97 -20.73
N ASN A 283 -23.60 -0.74 -21.58
CA ASN A 283 -22.60 -1.75 -21.95
C ASN A 283 -21.75 -2.17 -20.74
N TYR A 284 -21.24 -1.20 -19.97
CA TYR A 284 -20.44 -1.43 -18.77
C TYR A 284 -21.25 -2.16 -17.70
N ARG A 285 -22.46 -1.69 -17.42
CA ARG A 285 -23.35 -2.28 -16.41
C ARG A 285 -23.78 -3.70 -16.78
N LYS A 286 -24.10 -3.95 -18.05
CA LYS A 286 -24.42 -5.29 -18.53
C LYS A 286 -23.24 -6.23 -18.35
N TYR A 287 -22.05 -5.81 -18.79
CA TYR A 287 -20.84 -6.62 -18.66
C TYR A 287 -20.54 -6.99 -17.20
N LEU A 288 -20.57 -6.01 -16.28
CA LEU A 288 -20.36 -6.25 -14.85
C LEU A 288 -21.39 -7.23 -14.26
N ARG A 289 -22.67 -7.08 -14.63
CA ARG A 289 -23.74 -7.97 -14.16
C ARG A 289 -23.55 -9.41 -14.64
N ASP A 290 -23.25 -9.59 -15.93
CA ASP A 290 -23.05 -10.91 -16.51
C ASP A 290 -21.80 -11.59 -15.91
N TRP A 291 -20.72 -10.81 -15.73
CA TRP A 291 -19.49 -11.24 -15.06
C TRP A 291 -19.74 -11.64 -13.61
N SER A 292 -20.29 -10.74 -12.78
CA SER A 292 -20.51 -10.99 -11.36
C SER A 292 -21.51 -12.12 -11.12
N GLY A 293 -22.58 -12.20 -11.91
CA GLY A 293 -23.58 -13.26 -11.83
C GLY A 293 -22.98 -14.65 -12.05
N THR A 294 -22.05 -14.78 -12.99
CA THR A 294 -21.33 -16.04 -13.22
C THR A 294 -20.51 -16.44 -11.99
N ARG A 295 -19.80 -15.50 -11.35
CA ARG A 295 -18.92 -15.80 -10.20
C ARG A 295 -19.73 -16.13 -8.95
N ARG A 296 -20.85 -15.45 -8.73
CA ARG A 296 -21.81 -15.80 -7.66
C ARG A 296 -22.34 -17.22 -7.81
N ALA A 297 -22.58 -17.68 -9.04
CA ALA A 297 -23.00 -19.06 -9.31
C ALA A 297 -21.85 -20.07 -9.11
N THR A 298 -20.63 -19.74 -9.54
CA THR A 298 -19.46 -20.64 -9.45
C THR A 298 -18.91 -20.77 -8.02
N GLN A 299 -18.74 -19.66 -7.28
CA GLN A 299 -18.17 -19.69 -5.93
C GLN A 299 -19.07 -20.34 -4.88
N ALA A 300 -20.37 -20.48 -5.16
CA ALA A 300 -21.25 -21.30 -4.33
C ALA A 300 -20.83 -22.78 -4.30
N THR A 301 -19.89 -23.19 -5.15
CA THR A 301 -19.53 -24.60 -5.37
C THR A 301 -18.05 -24.95 -5.19
N SER A 302 -17.15 -23.98 -4.97
CA SER A 302 -15.69 -24.22 -5.09
C SER A 302 -14.87 -23.87 -3.85
N HIS A 303 -13.99 -24.79 -3.41
CA HIS A 303 -12.92 -24.55 -2.45
C HIS A 303 -11.58 -24.21 -3.15
N SER A 304 -10.65 -23.52 -2.48
CA SER A 304 -9.36 -23.10 -3.09
C SER A 304 -8.49 -24.24 -3.61
N CYS A 305 -8.59 -25.45 -3.04
CA CYS A 305 -7.87 -26.62 -3.55
C CYS A 305 -8.41 -27.17 -4.88
N GLU A 306 -9.52 -26.63 -5.40
CA GLU A 306 -10.19 -27.10 -6.62
C GLU A 306 -9.93 -26.20 -7.84
N VAL A 307 -9.18 -25.10 -7.67
CA VAL A 307 -8.79 -24.25 -8.80
C VAL A 307 -7.71 -24.90 -9.67
N PRO A 308 -7.56 -24.51 -10.95
CA PRO A 308 -6.62 -25.15 -11.87
C PRO A 308 -5.13 -25.01 -11.51
N GLU A 309 -4.72 -23.87 -10.94
CA GLU A 309 -3.31 -23.58 -10.64
C GLU A 309 -3.16 -22.94 -9.24
N PRO A 310 -3.52 -23.65 -8.15
CA PRO A 310 -3.51 -23.07 -6.82
C PRO A 310 -2.10 -22.65 -6.41
N LEU A 311 -1.96 -21.43 -5.90
CA LEU A 311 -0.69 -20.96 -5.37
C LEU A 311 -0.34 -21.66 -4.06
N SER A 312 0.93 -22.05 -3.91
CA SER A 312 1.49 -22.51 -2.64
C SER A 312 2.25 -21.37 -1.97
N TRP A 313 2.13 -21.28 -0.64
CA TRP A 313 2.96 -20.34 0.12
C TRP A 313 4.33 -20.97 0.34
N PRO A 314 5.44 -20.28 0.02
CA PRO A 314 6.75 -20.74 0.41
C PRO A 314 6.87 -20.81 1.93
N GLU A 315 7.49 -21.86 2.45
CA GLU A 315 7.82 -21.95 3.87
C GLU A 315 8.99 -21.03 4.17
N TYR A 316 8.74 -19.96 4.94
CA TYR A 316 9.79 -19.11 5.50
C TYR A 316 9.85 -19.29 7.02
N PRO A 317 11.05 -19.28 7.61
CA PRO A 317 11.17 -19.32 9.06
C PRO A 317 10.50 -18.09 9.65
N GLU A 318 9.73 -18.28 10.72
CA GLU A 318 9.16 -17.15 11.45
C GLU A 318 10.29 -16.23 11.94
N PRO A 319 10.12 -14.90 11.82
CA PRO A 319 11.05 -13.97 12.43
C PRO A 319 11.13 -14.26 13.93
N GLN A 320 12.35 -14.43 14.47
CA GLN A 320 12.51 -14.56 15.92
C GLN A 320 11.92 -13.31 16.58
N LEU A 321 11.08 -13.46 17.58
CA LEU A 321 10.53 -12.32 18.33
C LEU A 321 11.53 -11.85 19.40
N PRO A 322 11.74 -10.54 19.57
CA PRO A 322 12.57 -10.05 20.66
C PRO A 322 11.88 -10.29 22.01
N THR A 323 12.67 -10.68 23.00
CA THR A 323 12.30 -10.53 24.40
C THR A 323 12.46 -9.08 24.80
N SER A 324 11.35 -8.34 24.96
CA SER A 324 11.37 -7.01 25.58
C SER A 324 11.42 -7.13 27.11
N ASN A 325 12.27 -6.32 27.76
CA ASN A 325 12.31 -6.18 29.22
C ASN A 325 11.36 -5.09 29.75
N ARG A 326 10.73 -4.30 28.87
CA ARG A 326 9.76 -3.26 29.24
C ARG A 326 8.40 -3.75 28.76
N GLY A 327 7.46 -3.95 29.70
CA GLY A 327 6.16 -4.60 29.51
C GLY A 327 5.16 -3.97 28.51
N TYR A 328 5.64 -3.37 27.42
CA TYR A 328 4.92 -3.37 26.15
C TYR A 328 4.66 -4.84 25.77
N GLY A 329 3.48 -5.14 25.23
CA GLY A 329 3.10 -6.49 24.83
C GLY A 329 4.12 -7.16 23.89
N PRO A 330 3.92 -8.43 23.54
CA PRO A 330 4.94 -9.35 22.99
C PRO A 330 5.51 -9.03 21.58
N SER A 331 5.58 -7.78 21.11
CA SER A 331 5.88 -7.51 19.69
C SER A 331 6.70 -6.26 19.34
N GLY A 332 7.42 -5.62 20.27
CA GLY A 332 8.23 -4.45 19.90
C GLY A 332 9.52 -4.28 20.70
N ARG A 333 10.60 -3.95 20.00
CA ARG A 333 11.88 -3.50 20.54
C ARG A 333 12.29 -2.21 19.83
N THR A 334 12.85 -1.25 20.56
CA THR A 334 13.41 -0.04 19.93
C THR A 334 14.72 -0.36 19.21
N ARG A 335 15.09 0.44 18.21
CA ARG A 335 16.39 0.33 17.54
C ARG A 335 17.55 0.46 18.53
N ALA A 336 17.45 1.39 19.48
CA ALA A 336 18.48 1.61 20.48
C ALA A 336 18.72 0.35 21.33
N GLU A 337 17.64 -0.31 21.78
CA GLU A 337 17.75 -1.57 22.49
C GLU A 337 18.39 -2.66 21.62
N ALA A 338 18.05 -2.75 20.33
CA ALA A 338 18.64 -3.71 19.38
C ALA A 338 20.16 -3.52 19.26
N GLU A 339 20.59 -2.28 19.05
CA GLU A 339 22.00 -1.91 18.96
C GLU A 339 22.75 -2.16 20.28
N GLU A 340 22.12 -1.90 21.43
CA GLU A 340 22.70 -2.18 22.76
C GLU A 340 22.97 -3.68 22.99
N ALA A 341 22.22 -4.58 22.36
CA ALA A 341 22.53 -6.02 22.40
C ALA A 341 23.52 -6.47 21.31
N GLY A 342 23.99 -5.55 20.46
CA GLY A 342 24.91 -5.85 19.37
C GLY A 342 24.24 -6.39 18.10
N ASP A 343 22.91 -6.25 17.98
CA ASP A 343 22.21 -6.63 16.76
C ASP A 343 22.44 -5.60 15.64
N TYR A 344 22.51 -6.07 14.40
CA TYR A 344 22.52 -5.19 13.23
C TYR A 344 21.10 -4.70 12.92
N VAL A 345 20.96 -3.38 12.74
CA VAL A 345 19.69 -2.77 12.32
C VAL A 345 19.86 -2.06 10.99
N THR A 346 19.04 -2.44 10.00
CA THR A 346 18.99 -1.74 8.71
C THR A 346 18.51 -0.30 8.91
N ARG A 347 19.33 0.67 8.47
CA ARG A 347 19.01 2.09 8.53
C ARG A 347 18.36 2.55 7.23
N TRP A 348 17.16 3.08 7.34
CA TRP A 348 16.36 3.55 6.21
C TRP A 348 16.28 5.07 6.13
N GLU A 349 16.71 5.77 7.18
CA GLU A 349 16.73 7.22 7.20
C GLU A 349 17.53 7.76 6.01
N ARG A 350 16.99 8.79 5.37
CA ARG A 350 17.55 9.39 4.17
C ARG A 350 17.35 10.90 4.17
N PRO A 351 18.18 11.66 3.42
CA PRO A 351 18.01 13.10 3.23
C PRO A 351 16.64 13.44 2.64
N ALA A 352 16.18 14.67 2.88
CA ALA A 352 14.95 15.17 2.27
C ALA A 352 15.08 15.19 0.73
N GLN A 353 13.97 15.02 0.01
CA GLN A 353 14.03 14.89 -1.45
C GLN A 353 14.58 16.15 -2.12
N ARG A 354 14.29 17.32 -1.57
CA ARG A 354 14.83 18.61 -2.03
C ARG A 354 16.36 18.69 -1.98
N GLU A 355 17.01 17.88 -1.14
CA GLU A 355 18.47 17.84 -1.00
C GLU A 355 19.12 16.92 -2.04
N MET A 356 18.34 16.06 -2.70
CA MET A 356 18.82 15.25 -3.83
C MET A 356 19.08 16.11 -5.07
N ALA A 357 18.26 17.13 -5.32
CA ALA A 357 18.38 18.01 -6.49
C ALA A 357 19.63 18.91 -6.46
N THR A 358 20.24 19.11 -5.30
CA THR A 358 21.46 19.92 -5.13
C THR A 358 22.76 19.14 -5.29
N SER A 359 22.70 17.83 -5.55
CA SER A 359 23.86 16.94 -5.57
C SER A 359 24.25 16.43 -6.97
N ASN A 360 23.65 16.97 -8.03
CA ASN A 360 23.96 16.65 -9.44
C ASN A 360 24.72 17.78 -10.14
#